data_AF-A0A0F8XD31-F1
#
_entry.id   AF-A0A0F8XD31-F1
#
_cell.length_a   1.000
_cell.length_b   1.000
_cell.length_c   1.000
_cell.angle_alpha   90.00
_cell.angle_beta   90.00
_cell.angle_gamma   90.00
#
_symmetry.space_group_name_H-M   'P 1'
#
loop_
_entity.id
_entity.type
_entity.pdbx_description
1 polymer ?
#
loop_
_entity_poly.entity_id
_entity_poly.type
_entity_poly.pdbx_seq_one_letter_code
_entity_poly.pdbx_strand_id
1 'polypeptide(L)'
;MASRYWLGTTSTDHAVAANWAASSGGAPGASVPGTGDDATLDGNGNNACTLTANLALANLITLAGYTAKLDLATFNLTMDDGGNITLDQGGEFDCGAGTLSMTNGTFDFEHVGTLTRGSAAWVFNQVCSIVSTASQNCPHTTVAAGGTLTLLASGGIFSARGMTINGTLNIEAGRFVYAWGSSAVILNTGGQITGTGTFILYIPLAGNGLT
;
A
#
# COMPACT_ATOMS: atom_id res chain seq x y z
N MET A 1 7.26 -9.19 18.89
CA MET A 1 5.95 -9.10 18.27
C MET A 1 4.93 -8.71 19.30
N ALA A 2 4.50 -7.47 19.21
CA ALA A 2 3.46 -6.91 20.03
C ALA A 2 2.40 -6.26 19.14
N SER A 3 1.14 -6.29 19.57
CA SER A 3 0.06 -5.57 18.88
C SER A 3 -0.06 -4.16 19.46
N ARG A 4 -0.16 -3.16 18.58
CA ARG A 4 -0.35 -1.75 18.94
C ARG A 4 -1.59 -1.20 18.28
N TYR A 5 -2.45 -0.61 19.11
CA TYR A 5 -3.72 -0.06 18.69
C TYR A 5 -3.62 1.45 18.72
N TRP A 6 -3.87 2.08 17.57
CA TRP A 6 -3.92 3.53 17.46
C TRP A 6 -5.11 4.06 18.26
N LEU A 7 -4.86 5.09 19.07
CA LEU A 7 -5.86 5.87 19.78
C LEU A 7 -5.94 7.30 19.23
N GLY A 8 -4.77 7.89 18.91
CA GLY A 8 -4.65 9.26 18.43
C GLY A 8 -5.22 10.32 19.38
N THR A 9 -5.23 10.06 20.69
CA THR A 9 -5.88 10.92 21.69
C THR A 9 -5.02 12.12 22.11
N THR A 10 -3.70 12.04 21.94
CA THR A 10 -2.77 13.12 22.32
C THR A 10 -2.46 14.02 21.11
N SER A 11 -2.29 13.43 19.93
CA SER A 11 -2.03 14.12 18.67
C SER A 11 -2.30 13.16 17.49
N THR A 12 -2.11 13.64 16.26
CA THR A 12 -2.13 12.79 15.06
C THR A 12 -0.78 12.14 14.76
N ASP A 13 0.25 12.39 15.57
CA ASP A 13 1.61 11.93 15.33
C ASP A 13 1.78 10.45 15.73
N HIS A 14 2.08 9.59 14.75
CA HIS A 14 2.31 8.16 14.99
C HIS A 14 3.50 7.89 15.93
N ALA A 15 4.47 8.79 16.04
CA ALA A 15 5.69 8.58 16.82
C ALA A 15 5.51 8.87 18.31
N VAL A 16 4.31 9.28 18.73
CA VAL A 16 4.00 9.57 20.13
C VAL A 16 3.42 8.31 20.79
N ALA A 17 4.18 7.71 21.71
CA ALA A 17 3.78 6.53 22.49
C ALA A 17 2.41 6.68 23.19
N ALA A 18 2.08 7.90 23.64
CA ALA A 18 0.79 8.21 24.25
C ALA A 18 -0.42 8.12 23.28
N ASN A 19 -0.19 7.93 21.98
CA ASN A 19 -1.24 7.64 21.00
C ASN A 19 -1.45 6.15 20.75
N TRP A 20 -0.71 5.27 21.42
CA TRP A 20 -0.80 3.82 21.23
C TRP A 20 -1.21 3.09 22.51
N ALA A 21 -1.99 2.04 22.35
CA ALA A 21 -2.39 1.11 23.41
C ALA A 21 -1.95 -0.33 23.09
N ALA A 22 -1.87 -1.16 24.13
CA ALA A 22 -1.58 -2.59 24.00
C ALA A 22 -2.82 -3.43 23.60
N SER A 23 -4.01 -2.83 23.65
CA SER A 23 -5.29 -3.42 23.25
C SER A 23 -6.21 -2.33 22.68
N SER A 24 -7.17 -2.71 21.83
CA SER A 24 -8.17 -1.80 21.28
C SER A 24 -8.92 -1.05 22.40
N GLY A 25 -8.97 0.29 22.30
CA GLY A 25 -9.57 1.17 23.32
C GLY A 25 -8.93 1.12 24.71
N GLY A 26 -7.75 0.51 24.83
CA GLY A 26 -7.02 0.38 26.08
C GLY A 26 -6.40 1.69 26.58
N ALA A 27 -5.66 1.61 27.68
CA ALA A 27 -4.94 2.76 28.21
C ALA A 27 -3.83 3.23 27.23
N PRO A 28 -3.64 4.56 27.07
CA PRO A 28 -2.57 5.11 26.24
C PRO A 28 -1.19 4.89 26.87
N GLY A 29 -0.14 4.98 26.06
CA GLY A 29 1.25 4.93 26.52
C GLY A 29 1.94 3.59 26.34
N ALA A 30 1.41 2.72 25.46
CA ALA A 30 2.20 1.61 24.93
C ALA A 30 3.35 2.14 24.06
N SER A 31 4.25 1.26 23.61
CA SER A 31 5.30 1.66 22.68
C SER A 31 4.73 2.01 21.30
N VAL A 32 5.38 2.90 20.57
CA VAL A 32 5.19 3.03 19.12
C VAL A 32 5.54 1.67 18.48
N PRO A 33 4.74 1.14 17.54
CA PRO A 33 5.07 -0.11 16.87
C PRO A 33 6.32 0.04 15.99
N GLY A 34 7.07 -1.04 15.85
CA GLY A 34 8.24 -1.11 14.97
C GLY A 34 8.36 -2.48 14.29
N THR A 35 9.56 -2.78 13.78
CA THR A 35 9.86 -4.07 13.15
C THR A 35 9.41 -5.24 14.02
N GLY A 36 8.66 -6.17 13.42
CA GLY A 36 8.09 -7.33 14.08
C GLY A 36 6.80 -7.08 14.86
N ASP A 37 6.26 -5.86 14.89
CA ASP A 37 5.00 -5.53 15.57
C ASP A 37 3.84 -5.31 14.59
N ASP A 38 2.62 -5.54 15.07
CA ASP A 38 1.40 -5.24 14.33
C ASP A 38 0.86 -3.87 14.73
N ALA A 39 0.53 -3.03 13.76
CA ALA A 39 -0.19 -1.78 13.98
C ALA A 39 -1.65 -1.92 13.53
N THR A 40 -2.60 -1.65 14.42
CA THR A 40 -4.03 -1.71 14.17
C THR A 40 -4.67 -0.34 14.39
N LEU A 41 -5.41 0.14 13.40
CA LEU A 41 -6.24 1.34 13.49
C LEU A 41 -7.70 0.91 13.42
N ASP A 42 -8.49 1.23 14.44
CA ASP A 42 -9.88 0.77 14.56
C ASP A 42 -10.82 1.87 15.08
N GLY A 43 -12.10 1.55 15.26
CA GLY A 43 -13.10 2.50 15.74
C GLY A 43 -12.88 3.05 17.16
N ASN A 44 -12.01 2.45 17.97
CA ASN A 44 -11.67 2.96 19.30
C ASN A 44 -10.56 4.01 19.27
N GLY A 45 -9.95 4.26 18.11
CA GLY A 45 -9.02 5.35 17.86
C GLY A 45 -9.23 5.95 16.49
N ASN A 46 -10.16 6.90 16.39
CA ASN A 46 -10.64 7.42 15.11
C ASN A 46 -10.15 8.85 14.80
N ASN A 47 -8.99 9.23 15.34
CA ASN A 47 -8.28 10.44 14.90
C ASN A 47 -7.29 10.09 13.79
N ALA A 48 -6.93 11.06 12.95
CA ALA A 48 -5.96 10.85 11.89
C ALA A 48 -4.62 10.35 12.45
N CYS A 49 -4.00 9.39 11.76
CA CYS A 49 -2.66 8.89 12.05
C CYS A 49 -1.72 9.35 10.95
N THR A 50 -0.72 10.15 11.30
CA THR A 50 0.24 10.74 10.36
C THR A 50 1.63 10.27 10.70
N LEU A 51 2.34 9.71 9.70
CA LEU A 51 3.75 9.40 9.83
C LEU A 51 4.57 10.68 9.94
N THR A 52 5.49 10.69 10.91
CA THR A 52 6.44 11.77 11.21
C THR A 52 7.89 11.25 11.24
N ALA A 53 8.05 9.95 10.99
CA ALA A 53 9.29 9.20 10.88
C ALA A 53 9.02 7.96 10.02
N ASN A 54 10.08 7.32 9.52
CA ASN A 54 9.95 6.05 8.81
C ASN A 54 9.43 4.97 9.74
N LEU A 55 8.54 4.13 9.23
CA LEU A 55 7.90 3.07 9.99
C LEU A 55 8.14 1.71 9.32
N ALA A 56 8.53 0.72 10.12
CA ALA A 56 8.60 -0.67 9.70
C ALA A 56 7.67 -1.52 10.58
N LEU A 57 6.94 -2.47 10.01
CA LEU A 57 5.91 -3.25 10.70
C LEU A 57 5.87 -4.70 10.20
N ALA A 58 5.40 -5.61 11.06
CA ALA A 58 4.97 -6.94 10.63
C ALA A 58 3.66 -6.85 9.84
N ASN A 59 2.63 -6.20 10.40
CA ASN A 59 1.36 -5.98 9.70
C ASN A 59 0.81 -4.57 9.98
N LEU A 60 0.11 -4.03 8.99
CA LEU A 60 -0.67 -2.79 9.11
C LEU A 60 -2.13 -3.13 8.80
N ILE A 61 -3.01 -2.88 9.76
CA ILE A 61 -4.40 -3.31 9.69
C ILE A 61 -5.31 -2.13 10.01
N THR A 62 -6.25 -1.82 9.13
CA THR A 62 -7.42 -1.01 9.49
C THR A 62 -8.62 -1.93 9.73
N LEU A 63 -9.36 -1.69 10.81
CA LEU A 63 -10.54 -2.45 11.18
C LEU A 63 -11.81 -1.58 11.18
N ALA A 64 -12.95 -2.24 11.37
CA ALA A 64 -14.26 -1.60 11.45
C ALA A 64 -14.26 -0.39 12.39
N GLY A 65 -14.83 0.71 11.89
CA GLY A 65 -14.97 1.96 12.63
C GLY A 65 -13.82 2.95 12.47
N TYR A 66 -12.67 2.56 11.91
CA TYR A 66 -11.66 3.55 11.52
C TYR A 66 -12.09 4.24 10.22
N THR A 67 -12.48 5.50 10.33
CA THR A 67 -12.94 6.35 9.21
C THR A 67 -12.03 7.57 9.00
N ALA A 68 -11.00 7.73 9.83
CA ALA A 68 -10.05 8.82 9.71
C ALA A 68 -8.99 8.55 8.63
N LYS A 69 -8.09 9.53 8.45
CA LYS A 69 -6.99 9.48 7.49
C LYS A 69 -5.77 8.80 8.11
N LEU A 70 -5.26 7.75 7.47
CA LEU A 70 -3.88 7.27 7.65
C LEU A 70 -3.02 7.91 6.57
N ASP A 71 -2.06 8.74 6.97
CA ASP A 71 -1.24 9.57 6.09
C ASP A 71 0.25 9.22 6.24
N LEU A 72 0.87 8.71 5.17
CA LEU A 72 2.30 8.40 5.17
C LEU A 72 3.19 9.65 5.04
N ALA A 73 2.60 10.82 4.77
CA ALA A 73 3.28 12.09 4.60
C ALA A 73 4.47 12.00 3.63
N THR A 74 5.70 12.20 4.08
CA THR A 74 6.92 12.05 3.25
C THR A 74 7.77 10.85 3.65
N PHE A 75 7.25 9.97 4.50
CA PHE A 75 8.03 8.92 5.16
C PHE A 75 7.82 7.56 4.51
N ASN A 76 8.79 6.67 4.73
CA ASN A 76 8.72 5.32 4.23
C ASN A 76 7.88 4.44 5.16
N LEU A 77 7.08 3.56 4.56
CA LEU A 77 6.44 2.43 5.22
C LEU A 77 7.06 1.14 4.65
N THR A 78 7.66 0.34 5.52
CA THR A 78 8.30 -0.92 5.15
C THR A 78 7.61 -2.08 5.86
N MET A 79 7.10 -3.03 5.11
CA MET A 79 6.61 -4.28 5.68
C MET A 79 7.76 -5.27 5.83
N ASP A 80 7.77 -6.00 6.93
CA ASP A 80 8.66 -7.13 7.16
C ASP A 80 8.39 -8.25 6.13
N ASP A 81 9.31 -9.22 6.08
CA ASP A 81 9.16 -10.37 5.19
C ASP A 81 7.89 -11.19 5.52
N GLY A 82 6.96 -11.28 4.57
CA GLY A 82 5.66 -11.93 4.75
C GLY A 82 4.58 -11.02 5.34
N GLY A 83 4.91 -9.75 5.62
CA GLY A 83 4.01 -8.78 6.23
C GLY A 83 2.90 -8.29 5.29
N ASN A 84 1.70 -8.08 5.84
CA ASN A 84 0.54 -7.65 5.07
C ASN A 84 0.11 -6.23 5.42
N ILE A 85 -0.43 -5.53 4.43
CA ILE A 85 -1.22 -4.32 4.62
C ILE A 85 -2.66 -4.68 4.30
N THR A 86 -3.55 -4.53 5.27
CA THR A 86 -4.99 -4.78 5.10
C THR A 86 -5.75 -3.51 5.43
N LEU A 87 -6.19 -2.82 4.38
CA LEU A 87 -7.00 -1.60 4.46
C LEU A 87 -8.46 -1.95 4.27
N ASP A 88 -9.00 -2.69 5.22
CA ASP A 88 -10.42 -2.94 5.26
C ASP A 88 -11.08 -1.75 5.97
N GLN A 89 -12.04 -1.10 5.30
CA GLN A 89 -13.00 -0.10 5.80
C GLN A 89 -12.78 1.37 5.34
N GLY A 90 -13.86 2.15 5.44
CA GLY A 90 -14.10 3.42 4.74
C GLY A 90 -13.22 4.64 5.08
N GLY A 91 -12.10 4.46 5.77
CA GLY A 91 -11.12 5.53 6.01
C GLY A 91 -10.37 5.96 4.75
N GLU A 92 -9.57 7.02 4.88
CA GLU A 92 -8.65 7.47 3.84
C GLU A 92 -7.25 6.89 4.09
N PHE A 93 -6.65 6.30 3.07
CA PHE A 93 -5.22 5.98 3.06
C PHE A 93 -4.50 6.89 2.07
N ASP A 94 -3.69 7.80 2.58
CA ASP A 94 -2.83 8.67 1.79
C ASP A 94 -1.41 8.12 1.77
N CYS A 95 -0.99 7.65 0.60
CA CYS A 95 0.32 7.08 0.38
C CYS A 95 1.44 8.12 0.51
N GLY A 96 1.13 9.43 0.47
CA GLY A 96 2.12 10.48 0.65
C GLY A 96 3.16 10.51 -0.47
N ALA A 97 4.41 10.80 -0.12
CA ALA A 97 5.53 10.99 -1.07
C ALA A 97 6.74 10.09 -0.79
N GLY A 98 6.69 9.26 0.26
CA GLY A 98 7.76 8.32 0.59
C GLY A 98 7.70 7.03 -0.24
N THR A 99 8.33 5.97 0.28
CA THR A 99 8.30 4.63 -0.31
C THR A 99 7.46 3.70 0.55
N LEU A 100 6.48 3.04 -0.05
CA LEU A 100 5.83 1.86 0.50
C LEU A 100 6.55 0.63 -0.07
N SER A 101 7.15 -0.18 0.79
CA SER A 101 7.88 -1.37 0.36
C SER A 101 7.41 -2.64 1.05
N MET A 102 7.34 -3.72 0.27
CA MET A 102 6.91 -5.03 0.74
C MET A 102 7.82 -6.13 0.18
N THR A 103 8.07 -7.15 1.00
CA THR A 103 8.82 -8.35 0.63
C THR A 103 7.99 -9.53 1.08
N ASN A 104 7.43 -10.30 0.15
CA ASN A 104 6.47 -11.36 0.42
C ASN A 104 5.22 -10.85 1.18
N GLY A 105 4.02 -11.05 0.63
CA GLY A 105 2.79 -10.64 1.32
C GLY A 105 1.78 -9.96 0.43
N THR A 106 0.76 -9.41 1.07
CA THR A 106 -0.45 -8.90 0.40
C THR A 106 -0.70 -7.46 0.77
N PHE A 107 -0.85 -6.61 -0.25
CA PHE A 107 -1.43 -5.29 -0.09
C PHE A 107 -2.90 -5.36 -0.47
N ASP A 108 -3.75 -5.46 0.54
CA ASP A 108 -5.20 -5.42 0.40
C ASP A 108 -5.71 -4.01 0.68
N PHE A 109 -6.32 -3.42 -0.33
CA PHE A 109 -7.06 -2.16 -0.24
C PHE A 109 -8.41 -2.26 -0.95
N GLU A 110 -9.01 -3.46 -0.95
CA GLU A 110 -10.30 -3.71 -1.58
C GLU A 110 -11.40 -2.83 -0.98
N HIS A 111 -11.38 -2.63 0.34
CA HIS A 111 -12.43 -1.94 1.08
C HIS A 111 -12.01 -0.58 1.64
N VAL A 112 -10.89 0.00 1.18
CA VAL A 112 -10.49 1.35 1.58
C VAL A 112 -11.52 2.37 1.08
N GLY A 113 -11.91 3.32 1.94
CA GLY A 113 -12.89 4.34 1.55
C GLY A 113 -12.34 5.30 0.50
N THR A 114 -11.11 5.76 0.69
CA THR A 114 -10.40 6.59 -0.30
C THR A 114 -8.92 6.24 -0.31
N LEU A 115 -8.39 5.97 -1.51
CA LEU A 115 -6.95 5.81 -1.73
C LEU A 115 -6.38 7.11 -2.33
N THR A 116 -5.71 7.91 -1.52
CA THR A 116 -4.98 9.09 -1.99
C THR A 116 -3.57 8.65 -2.39
N ARG A 117 -3.31 8.65 -3.70
CA ARG A 117 -2.05 8.15 -4.28
C ARG A 117 -0.78 8.88 -3.82
N GLY A 118 -0.89 10.19 -3.56
CA GLY A 118 0.25 11.08 -3.45
C GLY A 118 1.24 10.96 -4.63
N SER A 119 2.54 11.03 -4.31
CA SER A 119 3.67 10.79 -5.22
C SER A 119 4.55 9.61 -4.79
N ALA A 120 4.03 8.75 -3.91
CA ALA A 120 4.78 7.64 -3.34
C ALA A 120 5.28 6.64 -4.39
N ALA A 121 6.38 5.98 -4.08
CA ALA A 121 6.84 4.80 -4.80
C ALA A 121 6.33 3.55 -4.09
N TRP A 122 5.70 2.63 -4.83
CA TRP A 122 5.35 1.30 -4.32
C TRP A 122 6.36 0.29 -4.86
N VAL A 123 7.04 -0.42 -3.96
CA VAL A 123 8.12 -1.35 -4.32
C VAL A 123 7.81 -2.74 -3.81
N PHE A 124 7.65 -3.68 -4.75
CA PHE A 124 7.36 -5.09 -4.47
C PHE A 124 8.61 -5.93 -4.77
N ASN A 125 9.31 -6.40 -3.73
CA ASN A 125 10.64 -6.98 -3.84
C ASN A 125 10.67 -8.48 -4.19
N GLN A 126 9.71 -9.25 -3.67
CA GLN A 126 9.64 -10.71 -3.80
C GLN A 126 8.26 -11.13 -4.29
N VAL A 127 7.64 -12.18 -3.72
CA VAL A 127 6.31 -12.65 -4.13
C VAL A 127 5.24 -11.84 -3.40
N CYS A 128 4.77 -10.78 -4.03
CA CYS A 128 3.74 -9.91 -3.49
C CYS A 128 2.43 -10.06 -4.26
N SER A 129 1.33 -9.71 -3.60
CA SER A 129 0.03 -9.62 -4.24
C SER A 129 -0.70 -8.33 -3.91
N ILE A 130 -1.58 -7.91 -4.81
CA ILE A 130 -2.52 -6.80 -4.57
C ILE A 130 -3.95 -7.33 -4.64
N VAL A 131 -4.73 -6.97 -3.62
CA VAL A 131 -6.19 -7.10 -3.60
C VAL A 131 -6.77 -5.69 -3.63
N SER A 132 -7.67 -5.43 -4.58
CA SER A 132 -8.30 -4.12 -4.78
C SER A 132 -9.66 -4.28 -5.43
N THR A 133 -10.52 -3.28 -5.26
CA THR A 133 -11.72 -3.12 -6.10
C THR A 133 -11.35 -2.42 -7.42
N ALA A 134 -12.18 -2.60 -8.45
CA ALA A 134 -12.01 -1.91 -9.72
C ALA A 134 -11.88 -0.38 -9.53
N SER A 135 -11.05 0.26 -10.38
CA SER A 135 -10.90 1.72 -10.45
C SER A 135 -10.02 2.39 -9.40
N GLN A 136 -9.34 1.61 -8.56
CA GLN A 136 -8.30 2.16 -7.70
C GLN A 136 -7.03 2.45 -8.49
N ASN A 137 -6.43 3.62 -8.19
CA ASN A 137 -5.25 4.06 -8.90
C ASN A 137 -4.00 3.82 -8.05
N CYS A 138 -3.04 3.10 -8.59
CA CYS A 138 -1.74 2.88 -7.97
C CYS A 138 -0.73 3.96 -8.44
N PRO A 139 0.13 4.47 -7.53
CA PRO A 139 1.21 5.39 -7.89
C PRO A 139 2.38 4.63 -8.55
N HIS A 140 3.58 5.23 -8.62
CA HIS A 140 4.76 4.62 -9.25
C HIS A 140 5.01 3.21 -8.72
N THR A 141 4.61 2.20 -9.49
CA THR A 141 4.68 0.80 -9.07
C THR A 141 5.94 0.17 -9.64
N THR A 142 6.77 -0.39 -8.77
CA THR A 142 7.98 -1.11 -9.14
C THR A 142 7.86 -2.57 -8.73
N VAL A 143 7.94 -3.48 -9.70
CA VAL A 143 8.19 -4.90 -9.46
C VAL A 143 9.70 -5.10 -9.53
N ALA A 144 10.33 -5.44 -8.41
CA ALA A 144 11.78 -5.58 -8.34
C ALA A 144 12.29 -6.78 -9.14
N ALA A 145 13.59 -6.78 -9.46
CA ALA A 145 14.22 -7.87 -10.18
C ALA A 145 14.11 -9.18 -9.36
N GLY A 146 13.66 -10.26 -10.00
CA GLY A 146 13.37 -11.54 -9.33
C GLY A 146 12.06 -11.58 -8.55
N GLY A 147 11.40 -10.44 -8.31
CA GLY A 147 10.10 -10.37 -7.67
C GLY A 147 8.96 -10.78 -8.60
N THR A 148 7.83 -11.16 -8.00
CA THR A 148 6.56 -11.39 -8.71
C THR A 148 5.47 -10.60 -8.02
N LEU A 149 4.78 -9.76 -8.77
CA LEU A 149 3.57 -9.07 -8.33
C LEU A 149 2.35 -9.72 -9.00
N THR A 150 1.47 -10.31 -8.21
CA THR A 150 0.21 -10.91 -8.69
C THR A 150 -0.99 -10.04 -8.35
N LEU A 151 -1.91 -9.86 -9.30
CA LEU A 151 -3.15 -9.12 -9.08
C LEU A 151 -4.30 -10.08 -8.78
N LEU A 152 -4.76 -10.09 -7.52
CA LEU A 152 -5.84 -10.96 -7.03
C LEU A 152 -7.22 -10.24 -6.99
N ALA A 153 -7.17 -8.91 -6.98
CA ALA A 153 -8.26 -7.93 -6.98
C ALA A 153 -9.51 -8.27 -7.81
N SER A 154 -10.72 -8.00 -7.31
CA SER A 154 -11.98 -8.08 -8.06
C SER A 154 -12.11 -6.94 -9.10
N GLY A 155 -11.29 -6.97 -10.16
CA GLY A 155 -11.31 -5.94 -11.21
C GLY A 155 -9.94 -5.70 -11.81
N GLY A 156 -9.63 -4.42 -12.07
CA GLY A 156 -8.33 -4.03 -12.58
C GLY A 156 -7.74 -2.79 -11.92
N ILE A 157 -6.41 -2.70 -11.98
CA ILE A 157 -5.61 -1.63 -11.38
C ILE A 157 -5.30 -0.56 -12.42
N PHE A 158 -5.40 0.70 -12.02
CA PHE A 158 -5.04 1.84 -12.85
C PHE A 158 -3.66 2.36 -12.45
N SER A 159 -2.64 2.19 -13.30
CA SER A 159 -1.35 2.84 -13.05
C SER A 159 -1.39 4.26 -13.60
N ALA A 160 -1.26 5.23 -12.70
CA ALA A 160 -1.46 6.65 -13.00
C ALA A 160 -0.19 7.50 -13.09
N ARG A 161 0.98 6.93 -12.73
CA ARG A 161 2.28 7.62 -12.78
C ARG A 161 3.40 6.80 -13.39
N GLY A 162 3.11 5.61 -13.90
CA GLY A 162 4.09 4.72 -14.50
C GLY A 162 4.32 3.45 -13.69
N MET A 163 4.85 2.46 -14.39
CA MET A 163 5.22 1.16 -13.83
C MET A 163 6.62 0.81 -14.29
N THR A 164 7.44 0.32 -13.36
CA THR A 164 8.74 -0.24 -13.68
C THR A 164 8.70 -1.73 -13.36
N ILE A 165 8.87 -2.57 -14.38
CA ILE A 165 8.76 -4.01 -14.27
C ILE A 165 10.15 -4.59 -14.51
N ASN A 166 10.86 -4.91 -13.43
CA ASN A 166 12.16 -5.60 -13.46
C ASN A 166 12.03 -7.11 -13.22
N GLY A 167 10.92 -7.53 -12.60
CA GLY A 167 10.54 -8.92 -12.36
C GLY A 167 9.27 -9.31 -13.12
N THR A 168 8.40 -10.10 -12.52
CA THR A 168 7.16 -10.58 -13.16
C THR A 168 5.93 -9.84 -12.66
N LEU A 169 5.20 -9.17 -13.55
CA LEU A 169 3.83 -8.74 -13.31
C LEU A 169 2.87 -9.82 -13.82
N ASN A 170 2.24 -10.58 -12.92
CA ASN A 170 1.29 -11.63 -13.25
C ASN A 170 -0.16 -11.12 -13.12
N ILE A 171 -0.90 -11.16 -14.24
CA ILE A 171 -2.30 -10.69 -14.31
C ILE A 171 -3.20 -11.91 -14.49
N GLU A 172 -3.99 -12.23 -13.46
CA GLU A 172 -4.85 -13.42 -13.48
C GLU A 172 -6.05 -13.28 -14.43
N ALA A 173 -6.69 -14.41 -14.76
CA ALA A 173 -7.86 -14.46 -15.62
C ALA A 173 -8.97 -13.51 -15.15
N GLY A 174 -9.55 -12.74 -16.07
CA GLY A 174 -10.61 -11.79 -15.75
C GLY A 174 -10.13 -10.53 -15.01
N ARG A 175 -8.83 -10.35 -14.83
CA ARG A 175 -8.22 -9.13 -14.27
C ARG A 175 -7.61 -8.27 -15.36
N PHE A 176 -7.42 -6.99 -15.07
CA PHE A 176 -6.70 -6.11 -15.98
C PHE A 176 -5.76 -5.12 -15.28
N VAL A 177 -4.70 -4.73 -15.98
CA VAL A 177 -3.90 -3.55 -15.65
C VAL A 177 -4.16 -2.51 -16.71
N TYR A 178 -4.50 -1.31 -16.28
CA TYR A 178 -4.75 -0.18 -17.15
C TYR A 178 -3.68 0.89 -16.88
N ALA A 179 -2.65 0.94 -17.73
CA ALA A 179 -1.66 2.00 -17.70
C ALA A 179 -2.21 3.19 -18.50
N TRP A 180 -2.50 4.31 -17.82
CA TRP A 180 -3.18 5.47 -18.44
C TRP A 180 -2.44 6.80 -18.28
N GLY A 181 -2.81 7.76 -19.12
CA GLY A 181 -2.36 9.14 -19.01
C GLY A 181 -0.88 9.31 -19.38
N SER A 182 -0.14 10.09 -18.59
CA SER A 182 1.31 10.32 -18.76
C SER A 182 2.17 9.24 -18.10
N SER A 183 1.63 8.03 -17.92
CA SER A 183 2.34 6.91 -17.31
C SER A 183 3.27 6.26 -18.32
N ALA A 184 4.56 6.13 -17.99
CA ALA A 184 5.49 5.27 -18.72
C ALA A 184 5.44 3.85 -18.15
N VAL A 185 5.37 2.84 -19.01
CA VAL A 185 5.56 1.44 -18.61
C VAL A 185 6.95 1.03 -19.06
N ILE A 186 7.85 0.86 -18.10
CA ILE A 186 9.24 0.47 -18.33
C ILE A 186 9.35 -1.03 -18.08
N LEU A 187 9.65 -1.78 -19.15
CA LEU A 187 9.90 -3.22 -19.06
C LEU A 187 11.40 -3.46 -19.21
N ASN A 188 12.11 -3.50 -18.08
CA ASN A 188 13.56 -3.66 -18.08
C ASN A 188 13.99 -5.09 -18.42
N THR A 189 15.29 -5.28 -18.68
CA THR A 189 15.88 -6.61 -18.93
C THR A 189 15.53 -7.59 -17.81
N GLY A 190 14.83 -8.68 -18.15
CA GLY A 190 14.35 -9.69 -17.21
C GLY A 190 12.92 -9.44 -16.69
N GLY A 191 12.37 -8.25 -16.94
CA GLY A 191 10.98 -7.92 -16.67
C GLY A 191 10.02 -8.66 -17.60
N GLN A 192 8.90 -9.12 -17.06
CA GLN A 192 7.86 -9.82 -17.81
C GLN A 192 6.46 -9.41 -17.36
N ILE A 193 5.54 -9.32 -18.31
CA ILE A 193 4.09 -9.26 -18.05
C ILE A 193 3.52 -10.61 -18.46
N THR A 194 2.90 -11.33 -17.54
CA THR A 194 2.42 -12.70 -17.72
C THR A 194 0.99 -12.87 -17.22
N GLY A 195 0.48 -14.11 -17.31
CA GLY A 195 -0.87 -14.47 -16.89
C GLY A 195 -1.87 -14.49 -18.04
N THR A 196 -3.14 -14.68 -17.70
CA THR A 196 -4.27 -14.83 -18.66
C THR A 196 -5.25 -13.66 -18.59
N GLY A 197 -4.95 -12.64 -17.79
CA GLY A 197 -5.67 -11.38 -17.77
C GLY A 197 -5.25 -10.44 -18.89
N THR A 198 -5.65 -9.18 -18.79
CA THR A 198 -5.42 -8.18 -19.83
C THR A 198 -4.48 -7.08 -19.35
N PHE A 199 -3.44 -6.77 -20.13
CA PHE A 199 -2.69 -5.54 -19.96
C PHE A 199 -3.14 -4.53 -21.02
N ILE A 200 -3.59 -3.36 -20.59
CA ILE A 200 -4.09 -2.29 -21.46
C ILE A 200 -3.17 -1.09 -21.31
N LEU A 201 -2.54 -0.71 -22.43
CA LEU A 201 -1.74 0.49 -22.55
C LEU A 201 -2.57 1.57 -23.24
N TYR A 202 -3.01 2.58 -22.49
CA TYR A 202 -3.77 3.71 -23.03
C TYR A 202 -3.02 5.02 -22.79
N ILE A 203 -2.15 5.36 -23.74
CA ILE A 203 -1.24 6.50 -23.61
C ILE A 203 -1.49 7.49 -24.75
N PRO A 204 -2.21 8.60 -24.50
CA PRO A 204 -2.55 9.57 -25.53
C PRO A 204 -1.46 10.62 -25.83
N LEU A 205 -0.26 10.52 -25.23
CA LEU A 205 0.77 11.57 -25.28
C LEU A 205 2.09 11.08 -25.86
N ALA A 206 2.69 11.87 -26.76
CA ALA A 206 4.00 11.58 -27.36
C ALA A 206 5.11 11.47 -26.31
N GLY A 207 5.98 10.46 -26.44
CA GLY A 207 7.09 10.20 -25.51
C GLY A 207 6.72 9.30 -24.31
N ASN A 208 5.44 8.99 -24.13
CA ASN A 208 4.98 7.99 -23.19
C ASN A 208 4.65 6.70 -23.96
N GLY A 209 4.88 5.53 -23.37
CA GLY A 209 4.72 4.25 -24.06
C GLY A 209 5.12 3.06 -23.21
N LEU A 210 5.16 1.89 -23.86
CA LEU A 210 5.96 0.76 -23.41
C LEU A 210 7.39 0.98 -23.92
N THR A 211 8.34 1.07 -23.00
CA THR A 211 9.77 1.24 -23.30
C THR A 211 10.58 0.09 -22.74
#